data_AF-A0A964W5G6-F1
#
_entry.id   AF-A0A964W5G6-F1
#
_cell.length_a   1.000
_cell.length_b   1.000
_cell.length_c   1.000
_cell.angle_alpha   90.00
_cell.angle_beta   90.00
_cell.angle_gamma   90.00
#
_symmetry.space_group_name_H-M   'P 1'
#
loop_
_entity.id
_entity.type
_entity.pdbx_description
1 polymer ?
#
loop_
_entity_poly.entity_id
_entity_poly.type
_entity_poly.pdbx_seq_one_letter_code
_entity_poly.pdbx_strand_id
1 'polypeptide(L)'
;MKNIKRLYCMAHIRRKFFEIISPLSPEALKQSHALEGFNYCEQLYEIEKELREQYIGSDDYYADRYTIRLKRSAPIIKKFQEYVDKEIVNALPKSPLGKA
;
A
#
# COMPACT_ATOMS: atom_id res chain seq x y z
N MET A 1 -24.92 -15.77 -2.78
CA MET A 1 -24.12 -15.95 -1.55
C MET A 1 -24.19 -14.66 -0.74
N LYS A 2 -24.91 -14.66 0.39
CA LYS A 2 -24.96 -13.51 1.33
C LYS A 2 -23.93 -13.80 2.43
N ASN A 3 -22.99 -12.87 2.68
CA ASN A 3 -21.90 -12.92 3.69
C ASN A 3 -20.46 -13.26 3.23
N ILE A 4 -20.08 -13.00 1.96
CA ILE A 4 -18.65 -12.95 1.60
C ILE A 4 -18.14 -11.52 1.80
N LYS A 5 -17.22 -11.31 2.75
CA LYS A 5 -16.42 -10.07 2.83
C LYS A 5 -15.18 -10.22 1.95
N ARG A 6 -15.06 -9.40 0.92
CA ARG A 6 -13.82 -9.32 0.12
C ARG A 6 -12.76 -8.61 0.96
N LEU A 7 -11.70 -9.33 1.28
CA LEU A 7 -10.50 -8.76 1.87
C LEU A 7 -9.48 -8.60 0.74
N TYR A 8 -9.17 -7.36 0.39
CA TYR A 8 -8.12 -7.07 -0.57
C TYR A 8 -6.78 -7.11 0.15
N CYS A 9 -5.87 -7.97 -0.29
CA CYS A 9 -4.52 -8.00 0.27
C CYS A 9 -3.69 -6.83 -0.32
N MET A 10 -2.74 -6.34 0.47
CA MET A 10 -1.84 -5.25 0.05
C MET A 10 -1.08 -5.60 -1.24
N ALA A 11 -0.79 -6.88 -1.47
CA ALA A 11 -0.14 -7.35 -2.70
C ALA A 11 -0.97 -7.08 -3.96
N HIS A 12 -2.30 -7.21 -3.88
CA HIS A 12 -3.18 -6.90 -5.02
C HIS A 12 -3.26 -5.39 -5.27
N ILE A 13 -3.37 -4.59 -4.21
CA ILE A 13 -3.39 -3.11 -4.29
C ILE A 13 -2.11 -2.61 -4.95
N ARG A 14 -0.94 -3.06 -4.47
CA ARG A 14 0.37 -2.73 -5.03
C ARG A 14 0.47 -3.11 -6.52
N ARG A 15 -0.01 -4.30 -6.90
CA ARG A 15 -0.01 -4.75 -8.31
C ARG A 15 -0.85 -3.83 -9.18
N LYS A 16 -2.01 -3.38 -8.70
CA LYS A 16 -2.89 -2.46 -9.45
C LYS A 16 -2.21 -1.11 -9.69
N PHE A 17 -1.55 -0.55 -8.68
CA PHE A 17 -0.75 0.66 -8.89
C PHE A 17 0.40 0.42 -9.86
N PHE A 18 1.12 -0.69 -9.74
CA PHE A 18 2.21 -1.05 -10.66
C PHE A 18 1.74 -1.16 -12.12
N GLU A 19 0.60 -1.81 -12.37
CA GLU A 19 -0.01 -1.91 -13.71
C GLU A 19 -0.29 -0.53 -14.33
N ILE A 20 -0.64 0.47 -13.51
CA ILE A 20 -0.90 1.84 -13.96
C ILE A 20 0.41 2.58 -14.26
N ILE A 21 1.43 2.44 -13.42
CA ILE A 21 2.67 3.24 -13.53
C ILE A 21 3.71 2.63 -14.48
N SER A 22 3.75 1.31 -14.63
CA SER A 22 4.75 0.60 -15.44
C SER A 22 4.80 1.03 -16.92
N PRO A 23 3.69 1.39 -17.60
CA PRO A 23 3.75 1.84 -19.00
C PRO A 23 3.95 3.35 -19.17
N LEU A 24 4.05 4.14 -18.09
CA LEU A 24 4.15 5.60 -18.17
C LEU A 24 5.56 6.05 -18.56
N SER A 25 5.66 7.16 -19.31
CA SER A 25 6.94 7.84 -19.52
C SER A 25 7.43 8.50 -18.22
N PRO A 26 8.72 8.82 -18.07
CA PRO A 26 9.25 9.49 -16.88
C PRO A 26 8.53 10.80 -16.54
N GLU A 27 8.11 11.56 -17.55
CA GLU A 27 7.37 12.82 -17.39
C GLU A 27 5.95 12.57 -16.86
N ALA A 28 5.25 11.58 -17.43
CA ALA A 28 3.91 11.19 -17.00
C ALA A 28 3.92 10.56 -15.59
N LEU A 29 4.98 9.80 -15.27
CA LEU A 29 5.17 9.17 -13.97
C LEU A 29 5.23 10.20 -12.85
N LYS A 30 5.91 11.34 -13.07
CA LYS A 30 5.98 12.45 -12.11
C LYS A 30 4.63 13.09 -11.78
N GLN A 31 3.66 12.98 -12.68
CA GLN A 31 2.31 13.52 -12.52
C GLN A 31 1.29 12.45 -12.08
N SER A 32 1.74 11.21 -11.90
CA SER A 32 0.85 10.08 -11.65
C SER A 32 0.48 9.97 -10.17
N HIS A 33 -0.79 10.16 -9.85
CA HIS A 33 -1.32 9.87 -8.52
C HIS A 33 -1.08 8.40 -8.15
N ALA A 34 -1.18 7.48 -9.11
CA ALA A 34 -0.92 6.05 -8.88
C ALA A 34 0.50 5.76 -8.38
N LEU A 35 1.48 6.62 -8.68
CA LEU A 35 2.83 6.51 -8.12
C LEU A 35 2.84 6.78 -6.61
N GLU A 36 2.06 7.75 -6.14
CA GLU A 36 1.95 8.03 -4.71
C GLU A 36 1.34 6.83 -3.96
N GLY A 37 0.25 6.26 -4.48
CA GLY A 37 -0.34 5.02 -3.95
C GLY A 37 0.63 3.83 -3.95
N PHE A 38 1.44 3.69 -5.00
CA PHE A 38 2.49 2.68 -5.07
C PHE A 38 3.56 2.89 -3.98
N ASN A 39 3.99 4.14 -3.77
CA ASN A 39 5.02 4.47 -2.78
C ASN A 39 4.58 4.19 -1.33
N TYR A 40 3.30 4.37 -0.99
CA TYR A 40 2.79 3.93 0.32
C TYR A 40 2.90 2.40 0.49
N CYS A 41 2.62 1.64 -0.58
CA CYS A 41 2.79 0.19 -0.56
C CYS A 41 4.27 -0.20 -0.38
N GLU A 42 5.19 0.45 -1.10
CA GLU A 42 6.63 0.19 -0.98
C GLU A 42 7.14 0.46 0.44
N GLN A 43 6.78 1.61 1.05
CA GLN A 43 7.19 1.93 2.42
C GLN A 43 6.74 0.85 3.43
N LEU A 44 5.52 0.32 3.28
CA LEU A 44 5.03 -0.75 4.14
C LEU A 44 5.81 -2.06 3.91
N TYR A 45 6.13 -2.38 2.66
CA TYR A 45 6.91 -3.57 2.31
C TYR A 45 8.36 -3.48 2.81
N GLU A 46 8.98 -2.30 2.75
CA GLU A 46 10.31 -2.04 3.29
C GLU A 46 10.35 -2.30 4.80
N ILE A 47 9.37 -1.80 5.56
CA ILE A 47 9.25 -2.07 7.00
C ILE A 47 9.14 -3.58 7.27
N GLU A 48 8.32 -4.30 6.52
CA GLU A 48 8.18 -5.75 6.69
C GLU A 48 9.46 -6.52 6.35
N LYS A 49 10.18 -6.07 5.32
CA LYS A 49 11.46 -6.65 4.92
C LYS A 49 12.51 -6.44 6.02
N GLU A 50 12.66 -5.22 6.51
CA GLU A 50 13.58 -4.89 7.60
C GLU A 50 13.27 -5.69 8.87
N LEU A 51 11.99 -5.78 9.25
CA LEU A 51 11.54 -6.54 10.41
C LEU A 51 11.89 -8.02 10.27
N ARG A 52 11.70 -8.58 9.09
CA ARG A 52 12.06 -9.97 8.82
C ARG A 52 13.57 -10.16 8.89
N GLU A 53 14.35 -9.29 8.26
CA GLU A 53 15.81 -9.41 8.22
C GLU A 53 16.45 -9.27 9.61
N GLN A 54 15.91 -8.38 10.45
CA GLN A 54 16.48 -8.10 11.78
C GLN A 54 16.03 -9.09 12.86
N TYR A 55 14.79 -9.62 12.78
CA TYR A 55 14.17 -10.29 13.93
C TYR A 55 13.67 -11.73 13.67
N ILE A 56 13.77 -12.29 12.45
CA ILE A 56 13.20 -13.62 12.12
C ILE A 56 13.72 -14.81 12.98
N GLY A 57 14.82 -14.62 13.72
CA GLY A 57 15.36 -15.60 14.67
C GLY A 57 15.24 -15.21 16.14
N SER A 58 14.57 -14.10 16.47
CA SER A 58 14.35 -13.66 17.85
C SER A 58 13.18 -14.43 18.47
N ASP A 59 13.33 -14.85 19.73
CA ASP A 59 12.26 -15.49 20.52
C ASP A 59 11.00 -14.59 20.59
N ASP A 60 11.21 -13.26 20.60
CA ASP A 60 10.14 -12.25 20.72
C ASP A 60 9.69 -11.65 19.37
N TYR A 61 10.07 -12.27 18.24
CA TYR A 61 9.83 -11.75 16.88
C TYR A 61 8.42 -11.17 16.67
N TYR A 62 7.38 -11.89 17.11
CA TYR A 62 6.00 -11.45 16.90
C TYR A 62 5.61 -10.25 17.76
N ALA A 63 6.12 -10.14 18.98
CA ALA A 63 5.86 -9.02 19.88
C ALA A 63 6.57 -7.75 19.42
N ASP A 64 7.84 -7.87 19.00
CA ASP A 64 8.61 -6.78 18.43
C ASP A 64 7.99 -6.28 17.12
N ARG A 65 7.65 -7.20 16.23
CA ARG A 65 6.96 -6.90 14.97
C ARG A 65 5.66 -6.15 15.20
N TYR A 66 4.84 -6.57 16.17
CA TYR A 66 3.61 -5.86 16.50
C TYR A 66 3.86 -4.43 16.98
N THR A 67 4.78 -4.26 17.92
CA THR A 67 5.14 -2.96 18.49
C THR A 67 5.69 -2.01 17.42
N ILE A 68 6.57 -2.51 16.56
CA ILE A 68 7.19 -1.72 15.50
C ILE A 68 6.16 -1.35 14.44
N ARG A 69 5.24 -2.26 14.07
CA ARG A 69 4.14 -1.94 13.15
C ARG A 69 3.24 -0.84 13.68
N LEU A 70 2.92 -0.83 14.98
CA LEU A 70 2.15 0.27 15.57
C LEU A 70 2.89 1.61 15.48
N LYS A 71 4.21 1.61 15.66
CA LYS A 71 5.02 2.84 15.61
C LYS A 71 5.29 3.33 14.19
N ARG A 72 5.58 2.41 13.25
CA ARG A 72 6.07 2.74 11.90
C ARG A 72 5.00 2.55 10.82
N SER A 73 4.32 1.41 10.82
CA SER A 73 3.35 1.07 9.76
C SER A 73 2.00 1.77 9.94
N ALA A 74 1.50 1.88 11.18
CA ALA A 74 0.19 2.50 11.46
C ALA A 74 0.07 3.95 10.95
N PRO A 75 1.04 4.87 11.16
CA PRO A 75 0.93 6.22 10.62
C PRO A 75 0.95 6.25 9.08
N ILE A 76 1.65 5.31 8.43
CA ILE A 76 1.66 5.19 6.96
C ILE A 76 0.31 4.69 6.47
N ILE A 77 -0.26 3.67 7.11
CA ILE A 77 -1.61 3.16 6.78
C ILE A 77 -2.64 4.27 6.91
N LYS A 78 -2.55 5.10 7.97
CA LYS A 78 -3.47 6.23 8.16
C LYS A 78 -3.35 7.25 7.02
N LYS A 79 -2.13 7.66 6.65
CA LYS A 79 -1.91 8.57 5.50
C LYS A 79 -2.39 7.96 4.20
N PHE A 80 -2.16 6.66 4.01
CA PHE A 80 -2.60 5.96 2.82
C PHE A 80 -4.13 5.87 2.74
N GLN A 81 -4.82 5.66 3.86
CA GLN A 81 -6.29 5.75 3.92
C GLN A 81 -6.77 7.16 3.56
N GLU A 82 -6.18 8.21 4.14
CA GLU A 82 -6.54 9.60 3.81
C GLU A 82 -6.29 9.93 2.32
N TYR A 83 -5.22 9.38 1.73
CA TYR A 83 -4.96 9.47 0.29
C TYR A 83 -6.04 8.75 -0.51
N VAL A 84 -6.35 7.48 -0.19
CA VAL A 84 -7.38 6.70 -0.89
C VAL A 84 -8.75 7.38 -0.80
N ASP A 85 -9.13 7.89 0.37
CA ASP A 85 -10.41 8.57 0.56
C ASP A 85 -10.53 9.83 -0.31
N LYS A 86 -9.44 10.60 -0.47
CA LYS A 86 -9.37 11.74 -1.39
C LYS A 86 -9.45 11.30 -2.84
N GLU A 87 -8.67 10.29 -3.22
CA GLU A 87 -8.58 9.82 -4.60
C GLU A 87 -9.86 9.12 -5.06
N ILE A 88 -10.57 8.39 -4.19
CA ILE A 88 -11.87 7.79 -4.54
C ILE A 88 -12.90 8.85 -4.91
N VAL A 89 -12.94 9.97 -4.18
CA VAL A 89 -13.85 11.08 -4.46
C VAL A 89 -13.49 11.77 -5.79
N ASN A 90 -12.19 11.86 -6.10
CA ASN A 90 -11.68 12.52 -7.30
C ASN A 90 -11.57 11.58 -8.52
N ALA A 91 -11.66 10.26 -8.31
CA ALA A 91 -11.52 9.28 -9.36
C ALA A 91 -12.79 9.23 -10.21
N LEU A 92 -12.65 9.54 -11.50
CA LEU A 92 -13.71 9.27 -12.48
C LEU A 92 -14.06 7.76 -12.43
N PRO A 93 -15.34 7.37 -12.41
CA PRO A 93 -15.78 5.98 -12.16
C PRO A 93 -15.26 4.91 -13.14
N LYS A 94 -14.55 5.29 -14.20
CA LYS A 94 -13.92 4.40 -15.20
C LYS A 94 -12.41 4.57 -15.31
N SER A 95 -11.79 5.41 -14.50
CA SER A 95 -10.34 5.61 -14.53
C SER A 95 -9.62 4.35 -14.01
N PRO A 96 -8.37 4.11 -14.44
CA PRO A 96 -7.54 3.04 -13.88
C PRO A 96 -7.39 3.15 -12.35
N LEU A 97 -7.35 4.37 -11.81
CA LEU A 97 -7.33 4.64 -10.36
C LEU A 97 -8.60 4.17 -9.65
N GLY A 98 -9.78 4.37 -10.23
CA GLY A 98 -11.06 3.92 -9.66
C GLY A 98 -11.28 2.39 -9.68
N LYS A 99 -10.35 1.63 -10.27
CA LYS A 99 -10.37 0.16 -10.33
C LYS A 99 -9.33 -0.51 -9.42
N ALA A 100 -8.46 0.28 -8.78
CA ALA A 100 -7.40 -0.20 -7.91
C ALA A 100 -7.92 -0.71 -6.56
#